data_AF-A0A919BI82-F1
#
_entry.id   AF-A0A919BI82-F1
#
_cell.length_a   1.000
_cell.length_b   1.000
_cell.length_c   1.000
_cell.angle_alpha   90.00
_cell.angle_beta   90.00
_cell.angle_gamma   90.00
#
_symmetry.space_group_name_H-M   'P 1'
#
loop_
_entity.id
_entity.type
_entity.pdbx_description
1 polymer ?
#
loop_
_entity_poly.entity_id
_entity_poly.type
_entity_poly.pdbx_seq_one_letter_code
_entity_poly.pdbx_strand_id
1 'polypeptide(L)'
;MTIARNRQVCLAATPYYHCISRCVRRAFLCGKDAYTGKSYEHRRQWVEKKLFQLAEVFAIEVCAYTVMSNHVHLVLFVNEEQAKNWSMDDVLTRWHQLFKGTLLTQNTCVERPYSNRC
;
A
#
# COMPACT_ATOMS: atom_id res chain seq x y z
N MET A 1 -11.20 -13.81 -17.80
CA MET A 1 -12.35 -13.23 -17.08
C MET A 1 -11.82 -12.53 -15.84
N THR A 2 -12.15 -11.26 -15.58
CA THR A 2 -11.70 -10.55 -14.37
C THR A 2 -12.59 -10.92 -13.19
N ILE A 3 -11.99 -11.46 -12.13
CA ILE A 3 -12.70 -11.81 -10.89
C ILE A 3 -12.51 -10.66 -9.89
N ALA A 4 -13.54 -10.37 -9.08
CA ALA A 4 -13.43 -9.36 -8.02
C ALA A 4 -12.35 -9.76 -7.00
N ARG A 5 -11.54 -8.79 -6.55
CA ARG A 5 -10.38 -9.06 -5.67
C ARG A 5 -10.77 -9.78 -4.37
N ASN A 6 -11.93 -9.49 -3.80
CA ASN A 6 -12.43 -10.17 -2.60
C ASN A 6 -12.67 -11.68 -2.82
N ARG A 7 -12.84 -12.13 -4.07
CA ARG A 7 -12.95 -13.56 -4.42
C ARG A 7 -11.62 -14.18 -4.85
N GLN A 8 -10.55 -13.38 -4.95
CA GLN A 8 -9.20 -13.83 -5.31
C GLN A 8 -8.31 -14.04 -4.08
N VAL A 9 -8.70 -13.51 -2.91
CA VAL A 9 -7.93 -13.58 -1.66
C VAL A 9 -8.61 -14.56 -0.71
N CYS A 10 -7.87 -15.54 -0.23
CA CYS A 10 -8.30 -16.53 0.77
C CYS A 10 -7.18 -16.74 1.80
N LEU A 11 -7.26 -16.01 2.92
CA LEU A 11 -6.22 -16.08 3.96
C LEU A 11 -6.14 -17.45 4.65
N ALA A 12 -7.24 -18.22 4.63
CA ALA A 12 -7.25 -19.60 5.11
C ALA A 12 -6.40 -20.56 4.25
N ALA A 13 -6.24 -20.25 2.95
CA ALA A 13 -5.41 -21.05 2.04
C ALA A 13 -3.95 -20.62 2.06
N THR A 14 -3.68 -19.31 2.03
CA THR A 14 -2.34 -18.74 2.16
C THR A 14 -2.40 -17.27 2.58
N PRO A 15 -1.49 -16.83 3.47
CA PRO A 15 -1.30 -15.41 3.76
C PRO A 15 -0.35 -14.72 2.77
N TYR A 16 0.32 -15.47 1.89
CA TYR A 16 1.28 -14.93 0.92
C TYR A 16 0.64 -14.69 -0.45
N TYR A 17 0.90 -13.51 -1.02
CA TYR A 17 0.38 -13.12 -2.34
C TYR A 17 1.44 -12.49 -3.21
N HIS A 18 1.42 -12.84 -4.50
CA HIS A 18 2.18 -12.17 -5.54
C HIS A 18 1.27 -11.17 -6.28
N CYS A 19 1.46 -9.89 -6.01
CA CYS A 19 0.76 -8.80 -6.66
C CYS A 19 1.59 -8.23 -7.81
N ILE A 20 0.92 -7.98 -8.94
CA ILE A 20 1.54 -7.41 -10.14
C ILE A 20 0.69 -6.24 -10.59
N SER A 21 1.33 -5.10 -10.85
CA SER A 21 0.69 -3.96 -11.51
C SER A 21 1.50 -3.54 -12.72
N ARG A 22 0.85 -3.43 -13.87
CA ARG A 22 1.48 -3.16 -15.17
C ARG A 22 0.88 -1.92 -15.79
N CYS A 23 1.74 -1.03 -16.27
CA CYS A 23 1.35 0.07 -17.13
C CYS A 23 1.07 -0.44 -18.55
N VAL A 24 -0.02 0.07 -19.13
CA VAL A 24 -0.42 -0.21 -20.51
C VAL A 24 -0.24 1.04 -21.38
N ARG A 25 -0.45 0.92 -22.70
CA ARG A 25 -0.43 2.04 -23.65
C ARG A 25 0.88 2.87 -23.62
N ARG A 26 2.02 2.19 -23.45
CA ARG A 26 3.36 2.82 -23.39
C ARG A 26 3.52 3.83 -22.24
N ALA A 27 2.69 3.76 -21.20
CA ALA A 27 3.00 4.44 -19.95
C ALA A 27 4.18 3.73 -19.26
N PHE A 28 5.16 4.51 -18.79
CA PHE A 28 6.32 4.01 -18.07
C PHE A 28 6.20 4.39 -16.59
N LEU A 29 6.37 3.40 -15.70
CA LEU A 29 6.56 3.63 -14.27
C LEU A 29 7.88 4.37 -14.05
N CYS A 30 8.94 3.89 -14.66
CA CYS A 30 10.29 4.43 -14.60
C CYS A 30 11.09 4.04 -15.86
N GLY A 31 12.39 4.36 -15.90
CA GLY A 31 13.25 4.08 -17.04
C GLY A 31 13.14 5.11 -18.17
N LYS A 32 13.85 4.88 -19.26
CA LYS A 32 13.93 5.79 -20.42
C LYS A 32 12.92 5.38 -21.49
N ASP A 33 12.06 6.31 -21.89
CA ASP A 33 11.22 6.12 -23.07
C ASP A 33 12.10 6.17 -24.32
N ALA A 34 12.15 5.08 -25.08
CA ALA A 34 12.97 4.97 -26.26
C ALA A 34 12.51 5.90 -27.41
N TYR A 35 11.24 6.33 -27.43
CA TYR A 35 10.73 7.18 -28.51
C TYR A 35 10.96 8.67 -28.26
N THR A 36 10.61 9.16 -27.07
CA THR A 36 10.83 10.57 -26.71
C THR A 36 12.23 10.84 -26.15
N GLY A 37 12.98 9.80 -25.78
CA GLY A 37 14.26 9.90 -25.09
C GLY A 37 14.15 10.34 -23.62
N LYS A 38 12.94 10.63 -23.13
CA LYS A 38 12.71 11.16 -21.77
C LYS A 38 12.95 10.08 -20.73
N SER A 39 13.72 10.42 -19.69
CA SER A 39 13.98 9.53 -18.55
C SER A 39 13.00 9.77 -17.41
N TYR A 40 12.35 8.71 -16.97
CA TYR A 40 11.50 8.65 -15.78
C TYR A 40 12.15 7.85 -14.65
N GLU A 41 13.45 7.62 -14.73
CA GLU A 41 14.18 6.75 -13.80
C GLU A 41 14.09 7.20 -12.33
N HIS A 42 14.01 8.51 -12.10
CA HIS A 42 13.78 9.10 -10.77
C HIS A 42 12.54 8.54 -10.05
N ARG A 43 11.53 8.05 -10.79
CA ARG A 43 10.30 7.49 -10.22
C ARG A 43 10.49 6.10 -9.62
N ARG A 44 11.54 5.36 -9.97
CA ARG A 44 11.78 4.02 -9.39
C ARG A 44 11.84 4.12 -7.87
N GLN A 45 12.67 5.03 -7.36
CA GLN A 45 12.81 5.26 -5.93
C GLN A 45 11.50 5.74 -5.28
N TRP A 46 10.66 6.48 -6.01
CA TRP A 46 9.35 6.91 -5.49
C TRP A 46 8.39 5.73 -5.33
N VAL A 47 8.38 4.80 -6.29
CA VAL A 47 7.58 3.57 -6.21
C VAL A 47 8.07 2.70 -5.05
N GLU A 48 9.39 2.52 -4.89
CA GLU A 48 9.97 1.76 -3.79
C GLU A 48 9.60 2.36 -2.43
N LYS A 49 9.82 3.67 -2.24
CA LYS A 49 9.44 4.37 -1.02
C LYS A 49 7.94 4.24 -0.74
N LYS A 50 7.10 4.34 -1.77
CA LYS A 50 5.65 4.20 -1.60
C LYS A 50 5.28 2.78 -1.18
N LEU A 51 5.92 1.76 -1.74
CA LEU A 51 5.69 0.37 -1.39
C LEU A 51 6.00 0.11 0.09
N PHE A 52 7.14 0.60 0.59
CA PHE A 52 7.48 0.48 2.01
C PHE A 52 6.54 1.29 2.92
N GLN A 53 6.18 2.52 2.53
CA GLN A 53 5.17 3.30 3.27
C GLN A 53 3.83 2.56 3.37
N LEU A 54 3.38 1.94 2.28
CA LEU A 54 2.13 1.18 2.28
C LEU A 54 2.23 -0.05 3.19
N ALA A 55 3.40 -0.69 3.26
CA ALA A 55 3.64 -1.81 4.16
C ALA A 55 3.66 -1.41 5.64
N GLU A 56 4.04 -0.18 5.97
CA GLU A 56 3.91 0.33 7.34
C GLU A 56 2.47 0.66 7.69
N VAL A 57 1.68 1.17 6.73
CA VAL A 57 0.30 1.58 6.98
C VAL A 57 -0.65 0.39 7.05
N PHE A 58 -0.52 -0.54 6.11
CA PHE A 58 -1.32 -1.76 6.08
C PHE A 58 -0.60 -2.87 6.85
N ALA A 59 -1.35 -3.82 7.44
CA ALA A 59 -0.76 -4.95 8.15
C ALA A 59 -0.20 -5.97 7.14
N ILE A 60 0.81 -5.57 6.38
CA ILE A 60 1.44 -6.37 5.34
C ILE A 60 2.96 -6.29 5.46
N GLU A 61 3.62 -7.38 5.13
CA GLU A 61 5.08 -7.46 5.09
C GLU A 61 5.56 -7.67 3.66
N VAL A 62 6.65 -7.01 3.28
CA VAL A 62 7.25 -7.12 1.94
C VAL A 62 8.25 -8.25 1.95
N CYS A 63 7.91 -9.39 1.35
CA CYS A 63 8.82 -10.53 1.24
C CYS A 63 9.84 -10.33 0.10
N ALA A 64 9.38 -9.80 -1.03
CA ALA A 64 10.21 -9.47 -2.17
C ALA A 64 9.52 -8.44 -3.06
N TYR A 65 10.28 -7.63 -3.79
CA TYR A 65 9.73 -6.71 -4.77
C TYR A 65 10.69 -6.48 -5.94
N THR A 66 10.15 -6.10 -7.10
CA THR A 66 10.93 -5.60 -8.23
C THR A 66 10.19 -4.46 -8.93
N VAL A 67 10.89 -3.37 -9.25
CA VAL A 67 10.34 -2.23 -9.99
C VAL A 67 10.98 -2.16 -11.37
N MET A 68 10.22 -2.59 -12.39
CA MET A 68 10.61 -2.53 -13.78
C MET A 68 10.02 -1.29 -14.46
N SER A 69 10.49 -0.98 -15.67
CA SER A 69 10.08 0.24 -16.39
C SER A 69 8.57 0.31 -16.66
N ASN A 70 7.89 -0.83 -16.81
CA ASN A 70 6.47 -0.91 -17.15
C ASN A 70 5.63 -1.72 -16.15
N HIS A 71 6.21 -2.30 -15.11
CA HIS A 71 5.45 -3.02 -14.08
C HIS A 71 6.21 -3.16 -12.77
N VAL A 72 5.46 -3.46 -11.72
CA VAL A 72 5.98 -3.81 -10.40
C VAL A 72 5.51 -5.22 -10.03
N HIS A 73 6.41 -5.99 -9.44
CA HIS A 73 6.08 -7.23 -8.72
C HIS A 73 6.27 -6.98 -7.22
N LEU A 74 5.31 -7.46 -6.42
CA LEU A 74 5.35 -7.42 -4.97
C LEU A 74 4.91 -8.79 -4.45
N VAL A 75 5.80 -9.49 -3.75
CA VAL A 75 5.46 -10.65 -2.93
C VAL A 75 5.26 -10.12 -1.51
N LEU A 76 4.04 -10.28 -0.99
CA LEU A 76 3.66 -9.79 0.32
C LEU A 76 3.09 -10.90 1.19
N PHE A 77 3.19 -10.71 2.50
CA PHE A 77 2.49 -11.48 3.52
C PHE A 77 1.42 -10.60 4.17
N VAL A 78 0.21 -11.13 4.35
CA VAL A 78 -0.87 -10.45 5.05
C VAL A 78 -0.85 -10.85 6.52
N ASN A 79 -0.51 -9.91 7.40
CA ASN A 79 -0.44 -10.14 8.84
C ASN A 79 -1.82 -9.89 9.48
N GLU A 80 -2.71 -10.88 9.37
CA GLU A 80 -4.08 -10.78 9.87
C GLU A 80 -4.14 -10.63 11.40
N GLU A 81 -3.23 -11.28 12.11
CA GLU A 81 -3.14 -11.18 13.57
C GLU A 81 -2.80 -9.75 14.02
N GLN A 82 -1.79 -9.13 13.39
CA GLN A 82 -1.46 -7.73 13.65
C GLN A 82 -2.65 -6.81 13.38
N ALA A 83 -3.35 -7.00 12.26
CA ALA A 83 -4.52 -6.20 11.91
C ALA A 83 -5.64 -6.32 12.95
N LYS A 84 -5.91 -7.55 13.43
CA LYS A 84 -6.94 -7.83 14.44
C LYS A 84 -6.61 -7.24 15.80
N ASN A 85 -5.33 -7.06 16.11
CA ASN A 85 -4.86 -6.49 17.36
C ASN A 85 -4.81 -4.95 17.37
N TRP A 86 -5.12 -4.28 16.25
CA TRP A 86 -5.17 -2.83 16.21
C TRP A 86 -6.42 -2.26 16.88
N SER A 87 -6.22 -1.21 17.68
CA SER A 87 -7.33 -0.42 18.19
C SER A 87 -7.96 0.42 17.07
N MET A 88 -9.16 0.94 17.31
CA MET A 88 -9.78 1.90 16.39
C MET A 88 -8.86 3.12 16.15
N ASP A 89 -8.19 3.60 17.20
CA ASP A 89 -7.28 4.74 17.12
C ASP A 89 -6.06 4.42 16.24
N ASP A 90 -5.50 3.21 16.32
CA ASP A 90 -4.42 2.74 15.44
C ASP A 90 -4.87 2.69 13.99
N VAL A 91 -6.06 2.12 13.73
CA VAL A 91 -6.63 2.01 12.38
C VAL A 91 -6.84 3.40 11.77
N LEU A 92 -7.41 4.33 12.53
CA LEU A 92 -7.64 5.70 12.09
C LEU A 92 -6.32 6.43 11.82
N THR A 93 -5.37 6.35 12.75
CA THR A 93 -4.06 7.00 12.63
C THR A 93 -3.33 6.52 11.38
N ARG A 94 -3.30 5.20 11.15
CA ARG A 94 -2.69 4.58 9.96
C ARG A 94 -3.41 5.00 8.68
N TRP A 95 -4.73 4.94 8.65
CA TRP A 95 -5.53 5.36 7.50
C TRP A 95 -5.25 6.82 7.11
N HIS A 96 -5.14 7.70 8.09
CA HIS A 96 -4.87 9.12 7.89
C HIS A 96 -3.45 9.44 7.37
N GLN A 97 -2.51 8.48 7.41
CA GLN A 97 -1.21 8.64 6.75
C GLN A 97 -1.29 8.58 5.22
N LEU A 98 -2.34 7.96 4.68
CA LEU A 98 -2.55 7.80 3.23
C LEU A 98 -3.69 8.65 2.69
N PHE A 99 -4.73 8.86 3.51
CA PHE A 99 -5.96 9.48 3.08
C PHE A 99 -6.33 10.64 3.99
N LYS A 100 -6.95 11.68 3.43
CA LYS A 100 -7.48 12.79 4.23
C LYS A 100 -8.57 12.34 5.20
N GLY A 101 -9.26 11.23 4.91
CA GLY A 101 -10.42 10.74 5.64
C GLY A 101 -11.65 11.66 5.52
N THR A 102 -12.66 11.42 6.34
CA THR A 102 -13.89 12.23 6.41
C THR A 102 -13.86 13.11 7.68
N LEU A 103 -14.79 14.06 7.79
CA LEU A 103 -14.93 14.85 9.02
C LEU A 103 -15.14 13.95 10.25
N LEU A 104 -15.89 12.86 10.10
CA LEU A 104 -16.10 11.89 11.17
C LEU A 104 -14.77 11.27 11.63
N THR A 105 -13.97 10.74 10.70
CA THR A 105 -12.70 10.08 11.07
C THR A 105 -11.66 11.07 11.59
N GLN A 106 -11.69 12.32 11.11
CA GLN A 106 -10.85 13.41 11.62
C GLN A 106 -11.25 13.81 13.05
N ASN A 107 -12.54 14.01 13.31
CA ASN A 107 -13.04 14.38 14.62
C ASN A 107 -12.77 13.28 15.64
N THR A 108 -12.93 12.01 15.28
CA THR A 108 -12.58 10.89 16.19
C THR A 108 -11.10 10.85 16.56
N CYS A 109 -10.20 11.38 15.72
CA CYS A 109 -8.78 11.52 16.05
C CYS A 109 -8.49 12.75 16.96
N VAL A 110 -9.37 13.75 16.97
CA VAL A 110 -9.19 15.04 17.67
C VAL A 110 -9.99 15.09 18.99
N GLU A 111 -11.09 14.36 19.11
CA GLU A 111 -12.07 14.43 20.22
C GLU A 111 -11.69 13.68 21.49
N ARG A 112 -10.40 13.40 21.75
CA ARG A 112 -9.94 13.02 23.11
C ARG A 112 -9.01 14.08 23.73
N PRO A 113 -9.55 15.20 24.27
CA PRO A 113 -8.81 16.04 25.20
C PRO A 113 -8.78 15.50 26.65
N TYR A 114 -9.41 14.36 26.96
CA TYR A 114 -9.45 13.82 28.32
C TYR A 114 -9.10 12.32 28.35
N SER A 115 -7.82 12.00 28.24
CA SER A 115 -7.27 10.83 28.95
C SER A 115 -6.11 11.30 29.82
N ASN A 116 -6.37 11.36 31.12
CA ASN A 116 -5.40 11.68 32.16
C ASN A 116 -4.06 10.97 31.94
N ARG A 117 -3.00 11.76 31.76
CA ARG A 117 -1.67 11.43 32.24
C ARG A 117 -1.26 12.53 33.22
N CYS A 118 -1.27 12.18 34.50
CA CYS A 118 -0.37 12.78 35.48
C CYS A 118 1.07 12.48 35.08
#